data_AF-A0A349MK56-F1
#
_entry.id   AF-A0A349MK56-F1
#
_cell.length_a   1.000
_cell.length_b   1.000
_cell.length_c   1.000
_cell.angle_alpha   90.00
_cell.angle_beta   90.00
_cell.angle_gamma   90.00
#
_symmetry.space_group_name_H-M   'P 1'
#
loop_
_entity.id
_entity.type
_entity.pdbx_description
1 polymer ?
#
loop_
_entity_poly.entity_id
_entity_poly.type
_entity_poly.pdbx_seq_one_letter_code
_entity_poly.pdbx_strand_id
1 'polypeptide(L)'
;MTQDTGNINEVWTIIQAGEPPDEKTGLHNRLEWARRVLGLGLSVTRNELKGRTHQLLQVWHPDHAPSPEAVHTEVTRKVLKAREIILDYCDNYRFSFSQEEIDHCLPPEEWLKKRFWEEP
;
A
#
# COMPACT_ATOMS: atom_id res chain seq x y z
N MET A 1 -9.36 -3.39 29.50
CA MET A 1 -9.29 -1.93 29.34
C MET A 1 -9.46 -1.64 27.87
N THR A 2 -10.61 -1.08 27.54
CA THR A 2 -11.09 -0.79 26.19
C THR A 2 -10.46 0.47 25.63
N GLN A 3 -10.32 0.49 24.30
CA GLN A 3 -10.03 1.62 23.40
C GLN A 3 -8.56 2.00 23.21
N ASP A 4 -7.90 1.35 22.25
CA ASP A 4 -7.02 2.08 21.34
C ASP A 4 -7.76 2.17 20.00
N THR A 5 -8.62 3.18 19.96
CA THR A 5 -9.42 3.58 18.81
C THR A 5 -8.49 3.79 17.64
N GLY A 6 -8.79 3.13 16.52
CA GLY A 6 -8.05 3.25 15.26
C GLY A 6 -7.53 4.66 15.06
N ASN A 7 -6.20 4.74 14.98
CA ASN A 7 -5.41 5.96 14.97
C ASN A 7 -6.07 7.02 14.10
N ILE A 8 -6.71 8.00 14.74
CA ILE A 8 -7.42 9.12 14.13
C ILE A 8 -6.57 9.89 13.10
N ASN A 9 -5.24 9.76 13.14
CA ASN A 9 -4.36 10.36 12.15
C ASN A 9 -4.46 9.65 10.77
N GLU A 10 -4.80 8.36 10.73
CA GLU A 10 -4.89 7.59 9.47
C GLU A 10 -6.13 7.97 8.65
N VAL A 11 -7.24 8.29 9.31
CA VAL A 11 -8.52 8.68 8.65
C VAL A 11 -8.37 10.01 7.94
N TRP A 12 -7.82 11.00 8.64
CA TRP A 12 -7.67 12.35 8.10
C TRP A 12 -6.77 12.33 6.86
N THR A 13 -5.73 11.49 6.88
CA THR A 13 -4.86 11.25 5.72
C THR A 13 -5.65 10.69 4.52
N ILE A 14 -6.53 9.70 4.73
CA ILE A 14 -7.31 9.08 3.63
C ILE A 14 -8.38 10.04 3.09
N ILE A 15 -9.05 10.78 3.97
CA ILE A 15 -10.06 11.77 3.57
C ILE A 15 -9.40 12.89 2.76
N GLN A 16 -8.22 13.35 3.17
CA GLN A 16 -7.45 14.38 2.47
C GLN A 16 -6.79 13.93 1.17
N ALA A 17 -6.65 12.61 0.94
CA ALA A 17 -6.06 12.09 -0.30
C ALA A 17 -6.84 12.46 -1.57
N GLY A 18 -8.03 13.07 -1.46
CA GLY A 18 -8.86 13.45 -2.59
C GLY A 18 -9.67 12.28 -3.15
N GLU A 19 -10.40 12.52 -4.23
CA GLU A 19 -11.17 11.48 -4.93
C GLU A 19 -10.24 10.47 -5.64
N PRO A 20 -10.68 9.22 -5.79
CA PRO A 20 -9.95 8.25 -6.58
C PRO A 20 -9.71 8.78 -8.00
N PRO A 21 -8.49 8.68 -8.50
CA PRO A 21 -8.16 9.18 -9.82
C PRO A 21 -8.88 8.38 -10.90
N ASP A 22 -9.27 9.08 -11.97
CA ASP A 22 -9.93 8.48 -13.12
C ASP A 22 -8.95 7.73 -14.03
N GLU A 23 -9.46 7.00 -15.02
CA GLU A 23 -8.65 6.22 -15.96
C GLU A 23 -7.73 7.08 -16.83
N LYS A 24 -8.09 8.36 -17.08
CA LYS A 24 -7.27 9.28 -17.89
C LYS A 24 -6.12 9.88 -17.08
N THR A 25 -6.11 9.71 -15.77
CA THR A 25 -5.00 10.11 -14.91
C THR A 25 -3.78 9.22 -15.16
N GLY A 26 -2.61 9.85 -15.34
CA GLY A 26 -1.35 9.13 -15.58
C GLY A 26 -1.01 8.13 -14.46
N LEU A 27 -0.40 6.99 -14.84
CA LEU A 27 -0.11 5.87 -13.94
C LEU A 27 0.61 6.30 -12.65
N HIS A 28 1.63 7.16 -12.77
CA HIS A 28 2.38 7.67 -11.62
C HIS A 28 1.48 8.33 -10.58
N ASN A 29 0.54 9.19 -11.01
CA ASN A 29 -0.36 9.88 -10.10
C ASN A 29 -1.37 8.92 -9.45
N ARG A 30 -1.82 7.90 -10.19
CA ARG A 30 -2.69 6.84 -9.65
C ARG A 30 -1.99 6.06 -8.54
N LEU A 31 -0.73 5.68 -8.77
CA LEU A 31 0.09 4.98 -7.78
C LEU A 31 0.40 5.87 -6.57
N GLU A 32 0.74 7.13 -6.78
CA GLU A 32 1.02 8.06 -5.68
C GLU A 32 -0.21 8.30 -4.80
N TRP A 33 -1.40 8.44 -5.41
CA TRP A 33 -2.66 8.50 -4.66
C TRP A 33 -2.89 7.21 -3.85
N ALA A 34 -2.79 6.05 -4.49
CA ALA A 34 -3.04 4.76 -3.85
C ALA A 34 -2.06 4.50 -2.67
N ARG A 35 -0.78 4.83 -2.88
CA ARG A 35 0.27 4.73 -1.87
C ARG A 35 -0.05 5.61 -0.66
N ARG A 36 -0.51 6.84 -0.87
CA ARG A 36 -0.88 7.77 0.22
C ARG A 36 -2.13 7.30 0.98
N VAL A 37 -3.16 6.83 0.27
CA VAL A 37 -4.38 6.28 0.89
C VAL A 37 -4.04 5.09 1.78
N LEU A 38 -3.17 4.19 1.34
CA LEU A 38 -2.77 3.03 2.15
C LEU A 38 -1.67 3.36 3.16
N GLY A 39 -1.13 4.59 3.18
CA GLY A 39 -0.02 4.98 4.05
C GLY A 39 1.25 4.15 3.81
N LEU A 40 1.55 3.82 2.56
CA LEU A 40 2.69 2.99 2.15
C LEU A 40 3.93 3.85 1.84
N GLY A 41 5.11 3.27 2.02
CA GLY A 41 6.38 3.85 1.53
C GLY A 41 6.52 3.75 0.02
N LEU A 42 7.60 4.30 -0.54
CA LEU A 42 7.91 4.22 -1.98
C LEU A 42 8.26 2.78 -2.43
N SER A 43 8.74 1.95 -1.51
CA SER A 43 9.09 0.56 -1.73
C SER A 43 8.40 -0.28 -0.67
N VAL A 44 7.55 -1.21 -1.10
CA VAL A 44 6.79 -2.11 -0.22
C VAL A 44 6.63 -3.47 -0.89
N THR A 45 6.54 -4.51 -0.08
CA THR A 45 6.28 -5.87 -0.52
C THR A 45 4.77 -6.13 -0.66
N ARG A 46 4.40 -7.18 -1.41
CA ARG A 46 3.00 -7.62 -1.54
C ARG A 46 2.38 -8.01 -0.17
N ASN A 47 3.21 -8.51 0.76
CA ASN A 47 2.77 -8.82 2.11
C ASN A 47 2.45 -7.56 2.93
N GLU A 48 3.29 -6.53 2.86
CA GLU A 48 3.02 -5.25 3.52
C GLU A 48 1.76 -4.57 2.95
N LEU A 49 1.59 -4.58 1.62
CA LEU A 49 0.37 -4.11 0.96
C LEU A 49 -0.89 -4.82 1.49
N LYS A 50 -0.84 -6.16 1.59
CA LYS A 50 -1.95 -6.98 2.08
C LYS A 50 -2.23 -6.69 3.56
N GLY A 51 -1.20 -6.67 4.39
CA GLY A 51 -1.31 -6.40 5.83
C GLY A 51 -1.91 -5.03 6.09
N ARG A 52 -1.42 -4.02 5.37
CA ARG A 52 -1.89 -2.64 5.54
C ARG A 52 -3.33 -2.44 5.10
N THR A 53 -3.72 -3.03 3.98
CA THR A 53 -5.13 -3.03 3.55
C THR A 53 -6.02 -3.70 4.61
N HIS A 54 -5.61 -4.86 5.12
CA HIS A 54 -6.40 -5.59 6.12
C HIS A 54 -6.56 -4.78 7.41
N GLN A 55 -5.49 -4.15 7.90
CA GLN A 55 -5.55 -3.25 9.06
C GLN A 55 -6.54 -2.10 8.86
N LEU A 56 -6.48 -1.42 7.71
CA LEU A 56 -7.39 -0.32 7.41
C LEU A 56 -8.84 -0.79 7.33
N LEU A 57 -9.11 -1.95 6.72
CA LEU A 57 -10.46 -2.51 6.69
C LEU A 57 -10.97 -2.89 8.08
N GLN A 58 -10.14 -3.45 8.96
CA GLN A 58 -10.54 -3.77 10.33
C GLN A 58 -10.95 -2.53 11.14
N VAL A 59 -10.34 -1.38 10.84
CA VAL A 59 -10.65 -0.10 11.50
C VAL A 59 -11.87 0.58 10.88
N TRP A 60 -11.96 0.59 9.55
CA TRP A 60 -12.94 1.40 8.80
C TRP A 60 -14.17 0.62 8.33
N HIS A 61 -14.25 -0.69 8.58
CA HIS A 61 -15.42 -1.46 8.17
C HIS A 61 -16.71 -0.85 8.71
N PRO A 62 -17.78 -0.73 7.91
CA PRO A 62 -19.06 -0.18 8.36
C PRO A 62 -19.62 -0.94 9.58
N ASP A 63 -19.40 -2.26 9.65
CA ASP A 63 -19.82 -3.09 10.81
C ASP A 63 -19.17 -2.66 12.14
N HIS A 64 -18.04 -1.96 12.10
CA HIS A 64 -17.30 -1.52 13.29
C HIS A 64 -17.51 -0.02 13.57
N ALA A 65 -18.40 0.67 12.84
CA ALA A 65 -18.51 2.14 12.89
C ALA A 65 -19.20 2.67 14.17
N PRO A 66 -18.53 3.49 14.99
CA PRO A 66 -19.16 4.25 16.08
C PRO A 66 -19.66 5.65 15.64
N SER A 67 -19.46 6.01 14.37
CA SER A 67 -19.62 7.34 13.74
C SER A 67 -20.48 7.22 12.46
N PRO A 68 -20.90 8.29 11.75
CA PRO A 68 -21.78 8.16 10.59
C PRO A 68 -21.24 7.17 9.56
N GLU A 69 -22.05 6.15 9.27
CA GLU A 69 -21.78 5.05 8.33
C GLU A 69 -21.20 5.52 6.98
N ALA A 70 -21.58 6.72 6.54
CA ALA A 70 -21.09 7.35 5.33
C ALA A 70 -19.56 7.56 5.31
N VAL A 71 -18.94 7.94 6.42
CA VAL A 71 -17.47 8.17 6.47
C VAL A 71 -16.72 6.83 6.38
N HIS A 72 -17.17 5.83 7.13
CA HIS A 72 -16.60 4.48 7.10
C HIS A 72 -16.73 3.84 5.71
N THR A 73 -17.89 3.99 5.09
CA THR A 73 -18.15 3.51 3.72
C THR A 73 -17.22 4.18 2.72
N GLU A 74 -17.06 5.50 2.81
CA GLU A 74 -16.22 6.26 1.89
C GLU A 74 -14.73 5.93 2.04
N VAL A 75 -14.24 5.83 3.28
CA VAL A 75 -12.86 5.41 3.54
C VAL A 75 -12.61 3.98 3.04
N THR A 76 -13.54 3.07 3.31
CA THR A 76 -13.46 1.68 2.83
C THR A 76 -13.39 1.62 1.30
N ARG A 77 -14.23 2.39 0.61
CA ARG A 77 -14.21 2.52 -0.86
C ARG A 77 -12.85 2.97 -1.37
N LYS A 78 -12.27 4.00 -0.75
CA LYS A 78 -10.93 4.52 -1.12
C LYS A 78 -9.84 3.49 -0.89
N VAL A 79 -9.84 2.80 0.25
CA VAL A 79 -8.87 1.75 0.58
C VAL A 79 -8.91 0.60 -0.43
N LEU A 80 -10.11 0.11 -0.75
CA LEU A 80 -10.28 -0.96 -1.74
C LEU A 80 -9.81 -0.51 -3.13
N LYS A 81 -10.14 0.72 -3.54
CA LYS A 81 -9.71 1.26 -4.83
C LYS A 81 -8.21 1.46 -4.92
N ALA A 82 -7.58 1.95 -3.86
CA ALA A 82 -6.12 2.09 -3.78
C ALA A 82 -5.42 0.74 -3.91
N ARG A 83 -5.90 -0.28 -3.20
CA ARG A 83 -5.38 -1.64 -3.31
C ARG A 83 -5.51 -2.17 -4.74
N GLU A 84 -6.66 -1.98 -5.37
CA GLU A 84 -6.90 -2.40 -6.77
C GLU A 84 -5.87 -1.78 -7.73
N ILE A 85 -5.64 -0.46 -7.65
CA ILE A 85 -4.69 0.25 -8.51
C ILE A 85 -3.27 -0.32 -8.40
N ILE A 86 -2.80 -0.58 -7.17
CA ILE A 86 -1.45 -1.11 -6.95
C ILE A 86 -1.35 -2.56 -7.47
N LEU A 87 -2.39 -3.37 -7.23
CA LEU A 87 -2.39 -4.75 -7.73
C LEU A 87 -2.43 -4.82 -9.26
N ASP A 88 -3.24 -3.98 -9.90
CA ASP A 88 -3.29 -3.87 -11.35
C ASP A 88 -1.90 -3.50 -11.91
N TYR A 89 -1.21 -2.55 -11.28
CA TYR A 89 0.18 -2.24 -11.65
C TYR A 89 1.13 -3.43 -11.47
N CYS A 90 1.08 -4.10 -10.32
CA CYS A 90 1.95 -5.24 -10.03
C CYS A 90 1.69 -6.44 -10.95
N ASP A 91 0.42 -6.72 -11.26
CA ASP A 91 0.03 -7.89 -12.05
C ASP A 91 0.30 -7.68 -13.56
N ASN A 92 0.37 -6.42 -14.02
CA ASN A 92 0.80 -6.06 -15.38
C ASN A 92 2.31 -5.79 -15.52
N TYR A 93 3.05 -5.77 -14.41
CA TYR A 93 4.49 -5.55 -14.42
C TYR A 93 5.23 -6.78 -14.95
N ARG A 94 6.13 -6.59 -15.92
CA ARG A 94 6.97 -7.66 -16.46
C ARG A 94 8.20 -7.83 -15.59
N PHE A 95 8.35 -9.01 -15.01
CA PHE A 95 9.55 -9.38 -14.24
C PHE A 95 10.68 -9.82 -15.18
N SER A 96 11.89 -9.33 -14.93
CA SER A 96 13.12 -9.89 -15.49
C SER A 96 13.71 -10.89 -14.48
N PHE A 97 14.13 -12.05 -14.98
CA PHE A 97 14.89 -13.03 -14.20
C PHE A 97 16.40 -12.95 -14.51
N SER A 98 16.85 -11.83 -15.07
CA SER A 98 18.28 -11.61 -15.31
C SER A 98 19.01 -11.43 -13.98
N GLN A 99 20.30 -11.79 -13.97
CA GLN A 99 21.11 -11.67 -12.76
C GLN A 99 21.20 -10.22 -12.27
N GLU A 100 21.22 -9.26 -13.20
CA GLU A 100 21.25 -7.83 -12.86
C GLU A 100 19.98 -7.42 -12.11
N GLU A 101 18.80 -7.83 -12.58
CA GLU A 101 17.54 -7.47 -11.93
C GLU A 101 17.40 -8.11 -10.55
N ILE A 102 17.82 -9.38 -10.43
CA ILE A 102 17.86 -10.08 -9.15
C ILE A 102 18.76 -9.33 -8.16
N ASP A 103 19.95 -8.91 -8.60
CA ASP A 103 20.91 -8.18 -7.76
C ASP A 103 20.38 -6.83 -7.27
N HIS A 104 19.55 -6.16 -8.08
CA HIS A 104 18.84 -4.93 -7.68
C HIS A 104 17.71 -5.17 -6.69
N CYS A 105 17.10 -6.35 -6.72
CA CYS A 105 16.00 -6.74 -5.84
C CYS A 105 16.45 -7.47 -4.58
N LEU A 106 17.76 -7.75 -4.41
CA LEU A 106 18.28 -8.45 -3.25
C LEU A 106 18.04 -7.64 -1.96
N PRO A 107 17.67 -8.31 -0.86
CA PRO A 107 17.77 -7.72 0.46
C PRO A 107 19.19 -7.16 0.69
N PRO A 108 19.34 -6.04 1.43
CA PRO A 108 20.64 -5.43 1.68
C PRO A 108 21.69 -6.42 2.22
N GLU A 109 21.26 -7.37 3.06
CA GLU A 109 22.07 -8.43 3.63
C GLU A 109 22.64 -9.41 2.59
N GLU A 110 21.81 -9.90 1.66
CA GLU A 110 22.23 -10.82 0.59
C GLU A 110 23.09 -10.09 -0.44
N TRP A 111 22.78 -8.82 -0.74
CA TRP A 111 23.62 -7.98 -1.60
C TRP A 111 25.01 -7.77 -0.99
N LEU A 112 25.09 -7.46 0.30
CA LEU A 112 26.36 -7.31 1.03
C LEU A 112 27.15 -8.61 1.04
N LYS A 113 26.49 -9.74 1.30
CA LYS A 113 27.11 -11.05 1.32
C LYS A 113 27.70 -11.42 -0.05
N LYS A 114 26.95 -11.20 -1.13
CA LYS A 114 27.45 -11.42 -2.51
C LYS A 114 28.66 -10.55 -2.84
N ARG A 115 28.68 -9.30 -2.37
CA ARG A 115 29.72 -8.33 -2.75
C ARG A 115 30.98 -8.37 -1.88
N PHE A 116 30.88 -8.84 -0.64
CA PHE A 116 31.96 -8.76 0.34
C PHE A 116 32.27 -10.08 1.06
N TRP A 117 31.49 -11.14 0.85
CA TRP A 117 31.68 -12.44 1.51
C TRP A 117 32.05 -13.58 0.57
N GLU A 118 32.13 -13.32 -0.74
CA GLU A 118 32.88 -14.17 -1.66
C GLU A 118 34.28 -13.58 -1.84
N GLU A 119 35.27 -14.13 -1.11
CA GLU A 119 36.61 -14.53 -1.58
C GLU A 119 37.48 -15.00 -0.39
N PRO A 120 38.38 -16.00 -0.52
CA PRO A 120 38.68 -16.92 -1.64
C PRO A 120 38.18 -18.37 -1.45
#